data_AF-A0A3B4BA12-F1
#
_entry.id   AF-A0A3B4BA12-F1
#
_cell.length_a   1.000
_cell.length_b   1.000
_cell.length_c   1.000
_cell.angle_alpha   90.00
_cell.angle_beta   90.00
_cell.angle_gamma   90.00
#
_symmetry.space_group_name_H-M   'P 1'
#
loop_
_entity.id
_entity.type
_entity.pdbx_description
1 polymer ?
#
loop_
_entity_poly.entity_id
_entity_poly.type
_entity_poly.pdbx_seq_one_letter_code
_entity_poly.pdbx_strand_id
1 'polypeptide(L)'
;VPQSSSGSWSQLNEWGPWGVWSVCSRTCGGGASVRVRTFKLKLILILQKPSGTTLFRRPPTLQCRAFNHRPLVSGSSFTWMPFHSGDPCELSCLAEGHMFYLNFGKALDGTSCGSEPGSVCVNGHCLKAGCDQILGSGLTEDACLICGGLNRTCLHHQEMYRPTVLGYSEVAMIPAGATHIRVTDNSRNYLVLQNGRSEFIINGHWTISRPGEYPAAGTKLQYRRSSDQWESLELSGPTREDLHLLVLSTESGPGISFEYWLPPDQYFLLHGPKSPLHQAPHSASVTMATPASVSTETTKAITAIRPQIPLPETLSHSDPVCMMCTLTGLPSLAVVRAWVRSVLFLGSESRYEIEILESYRNRFPLLHREFLWAPDQCCPLLERGKQYVLMLRRHVNHENTLNRLLLEPRDYSVPYRPREDRHMRELQASCGNRGDRQCPLAI
;
A
#
# COMPACT_ATOMS: atom_id res chain seq x y z
N VAL A 1 10.67 -58.12 42.35
CA VAL A 1 9.56 -57.15 42.16
C VAL A 1 10.08 -56.03 41.27
N PRO A 2 9.82 -56.04 39.95
CA PRO A 2 10.14 -54.92 39.08
C PRO A 2 8.95 -53.96 38.92
N GLN A 3 9.31 -52.73 38.58
CA GLN A 3 8.54 -51.50 38.67
C GLN A 3 7.43 -51.33 37.62
N SER A 4 6.51 -50.45 37.98
CA SER A 4 5.37 -49.90 37.24
C SER A 4 5.62 -49.55 35.76
N SER A 5 4.79 -50.10 34.88
CA SER A 5 4.50 -49.51 33.57
C SER A 5 3.07 -48.97 33.56
N SER A 6 2.93 -47.66 33.74
CA SER A 6 1.73 -46.90 33.41
C SER A 6 1.48 -46.98 31.89
N GLY A 7 0.52 -47.81 31.47
CA GLY A 7 0.07 -47.86 30.08
C GLY A 7 -0.64 -46.55 29.72
N SER A 8 -0.02 -45.76 28.86
CA SER A 8 -0.62 -44.57 28.27
C SER A 8 -1.73 -44.96 27.29
N TRP A 9 -2.96 -44.51 27.53
CA TRP A 9 -4.07 -44.56 26.58
C TRP A 9 -4.11 -43.33 25.66
N SER A 10 -2.95 -42.81 25.23
CA SER A 10 -2.87 -41.55 24.47
C SER A 10 -2.68 -41.70 22.95
N GLN A 11 -3.02 -42.84 22.35
CA GLN A 11 -2.99 -42.99 20.90
C GLN A 11 -4.19 -43.79 20.42
N LEU A 12 -5.14 -43.14 19.71
CA LEU A 12 -5.91 -43.72 18.57
C LEU A 12 -7.08 -42.84 18.09
N ASN A 13 -6.97 -41.51 18.18
CA ASN A 13 -7.89 -40.58 17.50
C ASN A 13 -7.12 -39.80 16.43
N GLU A 14 -6.85 -40.45 15.31
CA GLU A 14 -6.11 -39.83 14.21
C GLU A 14 -7.00 -39.64 12.98
N TRP A 15 -6.99 -38.43 12.46
CA TRP A 15 -7.51 -38.15 11.13
C TRP A 15 -6.72 -38.95 10.10
N GLY A 16 -7.43 -39.65 9.22
CA GLY A 16 -6.83 -40.26 8.04
C GLY A 16 -6.24 -39.20 7.11
N PRO A 17 -5.43 -39.63 6.13
CA PRO A 17 -4.90 -38.72 5.12
C PRO A 17 -6.04 -38.07 4.34
N TRP A 18 -5.80 -36.84 3.89
CA TRP A 18 -6.69 -36.18 2.95
C TRP A 18 -6.79 -36.99 1.65
N GLY A 19 -8.02 -37.18 1.16
CA GLY A 19 -8.27 -37.71 -0.17
C GLY A 19 -7.87 -36.75 -1.28
N VAL A 20 -8.12 -37.17 -2.53
CA VAL A 20 -7.86 -36.33 -3.71
C VAL A 20 -8.80 -35.13 -3.76
N TRP A 21 -8.30 -34.01 -4.28
CA TRP A 21 -9.11 -32.84 -4.59
C TRP A 21 -10.14 -33.17 -5.68
N SER A 22 -11.35 -32.65 -5.52
CA SER A 22 -12.34 -32.61 -6.59
C SER A 22 -11.91 -31.64 -7.68
N VAL A 23 -12.47 -31.79 -8.88
CA VAL A 23 -12.41 -30.74 -9.91
C VAL A 23 -13.07 -29.45 -9.40
N CYS A 24 -12.51 -28.31 -9.80
CA CYS A 24 -13.02 -26.99 -9.43
C CYS A 24 -14.48 -26.80 -9.88
N SER A 25 -15.31 -26.19 -9.04
CA SER A 25 -16.74 -26.04 -9.29
C SER A 25 -17.07 -25.08 -10.46
N ARG A 26 -16.16 -24.17 -10.80
CA ARG A 26 -16.32 -23.19 -11.89
C ARG A 26 -15.04 -23.08 -12.71
N THR A 27 -15.19 -22.83 -14.01
CA THR A 27 -14.07 -22.59 -14.93
C THR A 27 -13.61 -21.12 -14.92
N CYS A 28 -14.45 -20.19 -14.44
CA CYS A 28 -14.12 -18.78 -14.29
C CYS A 28 -14.96 -18.09 -13.19
N GLY A 29 -14.48 -16.94 -12.70
CA GLY A 29 -15.23 -16.07 -11.78
C GLY A 29 -15.32 -16.56 -10.33
N GLY A 30 -14.33 -17.35 -9.88
CA GLY A 30 -14.27 -17.93 -8.54
C GLY A 30 -15.04 -19.24 -8.42
N GLY A 31 -14.41 -20.28 -7.87
CA GLY A 31 -14.97 -21.64 -7.69
C GLY A 31 -14.28 -22.37 -6.54
N ALA A 32 -14.84 -23.50 -6.10
CA ALA A 32 -14.34 -24.27 -4.96
C ALA A 32 -13.94 -25.68 -5.38
N SER A 33 -12.88 -26.19 -4.76
CA SER A 33 -12.49 -27.60 -4.82
C SER A 33 -12.55 -28.18 -3.41
N VAL A 34 -12.98 -29.44 -3.29
CA VAL A 34 -13.20 -30.10 -2.00
C VAL A 34 -12.39 -31.38 -1.94
N ARG A 35 -11.84 -31.69 -0.78
CA ARG A 35 -11.29 -33.00 -0.45
C ARG A 35 -11.80 -33.41 0.92
N VAL A 36 -11.92 -34.73 1.13
CA VAL A 36 -12.46 -35.30 2.37
C VAL A 36 -11.39 -36.16 3.02
N ARG A 37 -11.32 -36.15 4.35
CA ARG A 37 -10.57 -37.12 5.15
C ARG A 37 -11.48 -37.81 6.14
N THR A 38 -11.21 -39.07 6.42
CA THR A 38 -12.00 -39.85 7.38
C THR A 38 -11.41 -39.74 8.77
N PHE A 39 -12.25 -39.60 9.79
CA PHE A 39 -11.83 -39.74 11.17
C PHE A 39 -12.04 -41.20 11.58
N LYS A 40 -10.96 -41.91 11.94
CA LYS A 40 -11.08 -43.31 12.37
C LYS A 40 -11.43 -43.36 13.85
N LEU A 41 -12.73 -43.49 14.15
CA LEU A 41 -13.18 -43.99 15.45
C LEU A 41 -13.12 -45.51 15.41
N LYS A 42 -12.40 -46.15 16.34
CA LYS A 42 -12.49 -47.60 16.55
C LYS A 42 -13.84 -47.91 17.23
N LEU A 43 -14.91 -47.89 16.44
CA LEU A 43 -16.17 -48.57 16.75
C LEU A 43 -16.68 -49.20 15.45
N ILE A 44 -16.91 -50.50 15.48
CA ILE A 44 -17.46 -51.29 14.38
C ILE A 44 -18.85 -50.74 14.06
N LEU A 45 -19.06 -50.21 12.85
CA LEU A 45 -20.36 -50.17 12.16
C LEU A 45 -20.13 -49.94 10.66
N ILE A 46 -20.84 -50.75 9.88
CA ILE A 46 -20.80 -50.89 8.42
C ILE A 46 -21.28 -49.59 7.78
N LEU A 47 -20.51 -49.01 6.85
CA LEU A 47 -21.01 -47.98 5.94
C LEU A 47 -20.79 -48.39 4.49
N GLN A 48 -21.91 -48.64 3.82
CA GLN A 48 -22.02 -48.68 2.36
C GLN A 48 -21.60 -47.32 1.79
N LYS A 49 -20.77 -47.39 0.75
CA LYS A 49 -20.32 -46.27 -0.07
C LYS A 49 -21.41 -46.00 -1.13
N PRO A 50 -21.91 -44.77 -1.34
CA PRO A 50 -22.60 -44.46 -2.57
C PRO A 50 -21.56 -44.08 -3.63
N SER A 51 -21.58 -44.86 -4.70
CA SER A 51 -20.95 -44.58 -5.99
C SER A 51 -21.42 -43.23 -6.54
N GLY A 52 -20.51 -42.55 -7.24
CA GLY A 52 -20.72 -41.19 -7.69
C GLY A 52 -21.86 -41.01 -8.68
N THR A 53 -22.33 -39.77 -8.80
CA THR A 53 -22.78 -39.17 -10.06
C THR A 53 -22.99 -37.67 -9.89
N THR A 54 -22.88 -36.97 -11.01
CA THR A 54 -22.82 -35.53 -11.24
C THR A 54 -24.10 -34.77 -10.89
N LEU A 55 -24.23 -34.26 -9.66
CA LEU A 55 -25.38 -33.44 -9.24
C LEU A 55 -25.05 -32.06 -8.64
N PHE A 56 -23.78 -31.75 -8.40
CA PHE A 56 -23.34 -30.58 -7.61
C PHE A 56 -23.30 -29.23 -8.35
N ARG A 57 -24.28 -28.85 -9.19
CA ARG A 57 -24.01 -27.74 -10.14
C ARG A 57 -25.20 -26.88 -10.53
N ARG A 58 -25.94 -26.34 -9.56
CA ARG A 58 -27.09 -25.47 -9.87
C ARG A 58 -27.21 -24.30 -8.87
N PRO A 59 -27.34 -23.03 -9.30
CA PRO A 59 -27.74 -21.92 -8.43
C PRO A 59 -29.06 -22.25 -7.71
N PRO A 60 -29.41 -21.57 -6.59
CA PRO A 60 -30.64 -21.86 -5.84
C PRO A 60 -31.88 -21.90 -6.74
N THR A 61 -31.93 -21.02 -7.74
CA THR A 61 -32.99 -20.98 -8.78
C THR A 61 -33.15 -22.31 -9.50
N LEU A 62 -32.05 -22.93 -9.91
CA LEU A 62 -32.04 -24.19 -10.63
C LEU A 62 -32.28 -25.40 -9.70
N GLN A 63 -32.04 -25.27 -8.40
CA GLN A 63 -32.40 -26.27 -7.38
C GLN A 63 -33.91 -26.24 -7.09
N CYS A 64 -34.52 -25.07 -6.89
CA CYS A 64 -35.97 -24.95 -6.73
C CYS A 64 -36.73 -25.39 -7.98
N ARG A 65 -36.26 -25.00 -9.18
CA ARG A 65 -36.87 -25.43 -10.46
C ARG A 65 -36.89 -26.94 -10.66
N ALA A 66 -36.05 -27.71 -9.97
CA ALA A 66 -36.06 -29.18 -10.05
C ALA A 66 -37.36 -29.80 -9.50
N PHE A 67 -38.11 -29.04 -8.71
CA PHE A 67 -39.39 -29.41 -8.11
C PHE A 67 -40.60 -28.86 -8.87
N ASN A 68 -40.39 -28.08 -9.94
CA ASN A 68 -41.49 -27.58 -10.77
C ASN A 68 -42.32 -28.74 -11.33
N HIS A 69 -43.63 -28.51 -11.45
CA HIS A 69 -44.58 -29.48 -12.03
C HIS A 69 -44.70 -30.82 -11.27
N ARG A 70 -44.13 -30.91 -10.06
CA ARG A 70 -44.34 -32.05 -9.15
C ARG A 70 -45.55 -31.78 -8.25
N PRO A 71 -46.46 -32.75 -8.04
CA PRO A 71 -47.66 -32.58 -7.23
C PRO A 71 -47.34 -32.67 -5.73
N LEU A 72 -46.70 -31.64 -5.17
CA LEU A 72 -46.11 -31.67 -3.82
C LEU A 72 -47.06 -31.22 -2.72
N VAL A 73 -48.11 -30.45 -3.04
CA VAL A 73 -49.07 -29.94 -2.05
C VAL A 73 -50.46 -30.37 -2.49
N SER A 74 -51.06 -31.32 -1.76
CA SER A 74 -52.43 -31.82 -1.99
C SER A 74 -52.72 -32.25 -3.43
N GLY A 75 -51.72 -32.81 -4.13
CA GLY A 75 -51.85 -33.24 -5.53
C GLY A 75 -51.66 -32.13 -6.57
N SER A 76 -51.51 -30.88 -6.16
CA SER A 76 -51.29 -29.72 -7.05
C SER A 76 -49.80 -29.46 -7.26
N SER A 77 -49.48 -28.98 -8.46
CA SER A 77 -48.11 -28.61 -8.85
C SER A 77 -47.92 -27.11 -8.93
N PHE A 78 -46.72 -26.64 -8.58
CA PHE A 78 -46.38 -25.22 -8.55
C PHE A 78 -45.04 -24.95 -9.27
N THR A 79 -44.81 -23.69 -9.59
CA THR A 79 -43.50 -23.17 -9.99
C THR A 79 -42.81 -22.59 -8.76
N TRP A 80 -41.54 -22.96 -8.57
CA TRP A 80 -40.79 -22.63 -7.36
C TRP A 80 -39.66 -21.64 -7.65
N MET A 81 -39.52 -20.63 -6.80
CA MET A 81 -38.43 -19.65 -6.83
C MET A 81 -37.67 -19.62 -5.49
N PRO A 82 -36.37 -19.27 -5.46
CA PRO A 82 -35.60 -19.24 -4.22
C PRO A 82 -36.19 -18.28 -3.20
N PHE A 83 -36.16 -18.68 -1.94
CA PHE A 83 -36.64 -17.90 -0.81
C PHE A 83 -35.65 -17.98 0.34
N HIS A 84 -35.36 -16.85 0.99
CA HIS A 84 -34.52 -16.81 2.19
C HIS A 84 -35.41 -16.93 3.43
N SER A 85 -35.45 -18.10 4.05
CA SER A 85 -36.20 -18.36 5.29
C SER A 85 -35.40 -18.04 6.56
N GLY A 86 -34.13 -17.63 6.43
CA GLY A 86 -33.24 -17.30 7.55
C GLY A 86 -31.88 -17.98 7.42
N ASP A 87 -31.86 -19.32 7.25
CA ASP A 87 -30.64 -20.06 6.94
C ASP A 87 -30.40 -20.07 5.41
N PRO A 88 -29.33 -19.43 4.91
CA PRO A 88 -29.09 -19.34 3.48
C PRO A 88 -28.62 -20.66 2.85
N CYS A 89 -28.29 -21.67 3.64
CA CYS A 89 -27.92 -23.01 3.19
C CYS A 89 -29.02 -24.05 3.38
N GLU A 90 -30.22 -23.63 3.78
CA GLU A 90 -31.45 -24.38 3.60
C GLU A 90 -32.08 -24.06 2.24
N LEU A 91 -32.54 -25.10 1.53
CA LEU A 91 -33.21 -24.95 0.25
C LEU A 91 -34.70 -24.64 0.46
N SER A 92 -34.98 -23.38 0.80
CA SER A 92 -36.33 -22.85 0.88
C SER A 92 -36.78 -22.29 -0.47
N CYS A 93 -37.94 -22.72 -0.94
CA CYS A 93 -38.49 -22.29 -2.21
C CYS A 93 -39.93 -21.81 -2.06
N LEU A 94 -40.18 -20.57 -2.49
CA LEU A 94 -41.49 -19.93 -2.52
C LEU A 94 -42.26 -20.39 -3.76
N ALA A 95 -43.55 -20.69 -3.60
CA ALA A 95 -44.43 -20.93 -4.73
C ALA A 95 -44.76 -19.60 -5.42
N GLU A 96 -44.39 -19.47 -6.69
CA GLU A 96 -44.57 -18.23 -7.46
C GLU A 96 -46.05 -17.84 -7.53
N GLY A 97 -46.36 -16.59 -7.17
CA GLY A 97 -47.74 -16.09 -7.10
C GLY A 97 -48.52 -16.50 -5.84
N HIS A 98 -47.89 -17.18 -4.88
CA HIS A 98 -48.51 -17.64 -3.64
C HIS A 98 -47.72 -17.21 -2.39
N MET A 99 -48.38 -17.25 -1.24
CA MET A 99 -47.85 -16.77 0.05
C MET A 99 -47.23 -17.88 0.91
N PHE A 100 -46.85 -19.01 0.32
CA PHE A 100 -46.27 -20.14 1.05
C PHE A 100 -44.99 -20.65 0.37
N TYR A 101 -44.09 -21.17 1.19
CA TYR A 101 -42.85 -21.79 0.75
C TYR A 101 -42.72 -23.20 1.35
N LEU A 102 -41.91 -24.04 0.71
CA LEU A 102 -41.51 -25.34 1.24
C LEU A 102 -39.99 -25.39 1.40
N ASN A 103 -39.54 -26.15 2.40
CA ASN A 103 -38.14 -26.48 2.60
C ASN A 103 -37.85 -27.86 1.99
N PHE A 104 -36.84 -27.93 1.12
CA PHE A 104 -36.42 -29.14 0.41
C PHE A 104 -35.09 -29.72 0.92
N GLY A 105 -34.69 -29.38 2.15
CA GLY A 105 -33.48 -29.84 2.82
C GLY A 105 -32.31 -28.87 2.68
N LYS A 106 -31.09 -29.39 2.58
CA LYS A 106 -29.87 -28.59 2.44
C LYS A 106 -29.66 -28.15 0.99
N ALA A 107 -29.26 -26.90 0.80
CA ALA A 107 -28.72 -26.44 -0.47
C ALA A 107 -27.45 -27.23 -0.83
N LEU A 108 -27.25 -27.45 -2.13
CA LEU A 108 -26.06 -28.17 -2.61
C LEU A 108 -24.76 -27.43 -2.27
N ASP A 109 -23.70 -28.17 -2.00
CA ASP A 109 -22.38 -27.57 -1.77
C ASP A 109 -21.92 -26.72 -2.97
N GLY A 110 -21.36 -25.54 -2.68
CA GLY A 110 -20.99 -24.52 -3.67
C GLY A 110 -22.11 -23.53 -4.02
N THR A 111 -23.31 -23.69 -3.49
CA THR A 111 -24.41 -22.73 -3.64
C THR A 111 -24.07 -21.41 -2.93
N SER A 112 -24.23 -20.26 -3.60
CA SER A 112 -23.98 -18.96 -2.98
C SER A 112 -24.98 -18.70 -1.84
N CYS A 113 -24.49 -18.24 -0.69
CA CYS A 113 -25.28 -18.10 0.54
C CYS A 113 -25.07 -16.78 1.29
N GLY A 114 -24.07 -15.98 0.93
CA GLY A 114 -23.84 -14.67 1.55
C GLY A 114 -24.37 -13.52 0.69
N SER A 115 -24.67 -12.39 1.34
CA SER A 115 -24.76 -11.08 0.66
C SER A 115 -23.42 -10.70 0.04
N GLU A 116 -22.33 -11.11 0.68
CA GLU A 116 -20.96 -10.89 0.24
C GLU A 116 -20.54 -11.91 -0.83
N PRO A 117 -19.95 -11.45 -1.96
CA PRO A 117 -19.41 -12.32 -3.00
C PRO A 117 -18.42 -13.34 -2.43
N GLY A 118 -18.49 -14.58 -2.94
CA GLY A 118 -17.55 -15.65 -2.59
C GLY A 118 -17.93 -16.50 -1.38
N SER A 119 -19.09 -16.26 -0.76
CA SER A 119 -19.61 -17.11 0.32
C SER A 119 -20.47 -18.24 -0.23
N VAL A 120 -20.18 -19.49 0.14
CA VAL A 120 -20.80 -20.70 -0.42
C VAL A 120 -21.20 -21.71 0.66
N CYS A 121 -22.27 -22.47 0.40
CA CYS A 121 -22.68 -23.56 1.26
C CYS A 121 -21.71 -24.73 1.17
N VAL A 122 -21.35 -25.29 2.33
CA VAL A 122 -20.61 -26.55 2.46
C VAL A 122 -21.21 -27.34 3.62
N ASN A 123 -21.77 -28.51 3.33
CA ASN A 123 -22.46 -29.38 4.28
C ASN A 123 -23.59 -28.69 5.07
N GLY A 124 -24.27 -27.72 4.45
CA GLY A 124 -25.34 -26.93 5.08
C GLY A 124 -24.85 -25.75 5.93
N HIS A 125 -23.56 -25.40 5.89
CA HIS A 125 -23.03 -24.19 6.52
C HIS A 125 -22.57 -23.19 5.46
N CYS A 126 -22.90 -21.91 5.64
CA CYS A 126 -22.41 -20.85 4.76
C CYS A 126 -20.98 -20.46 5.13
N LEU A 127 -20.01 -20.77 4.26
CA LEU A 127 -18.59 -20.50 4.48
C LEU A 127 -18.08 -19.48 3.46
N LYS A 128 -17.26 -18.53 3.92
CA LYS A 128 -16.53 -17.57 3.08
C LYS A 128 -15.06 -17.96 3.01
N ALA A 129 -14.45 -17.73 1.84
CA ALA A 129 -13.00 -17.91 1.70
C ALA A 129 -12.28 -16.82 2.48
N GLY A 130 -11.31 -17.22 3.30
CA GLY A 130 -10.35 -16.27 3.85
C GLY A 130 -9.40 -15.75 2.78
N CYS A 131 -8.55 -14.81 3.16
CA CYS A 131 -7.49 -14.26 2.30
C CYS A 131 -6.50 -15.33 1.80
N ASP A 132 -6.38 -16.44 2.52
CA ASP A 132 -5.57 -17.62 2.21
C ASP A 132 -6.24 -18.54 1.19
N GLN A 133 -7.40 -18.14 0.66
CA GLN A 133 -8.23 -18.88 -0.31
C GLN A 133 -8.81 -20.18 0.26
N ILE A 134 -8.84 -20.35 1.58
CA ILE A 134 -9.43 -21.51 2.25
C ILE A 134 -10.82 -21.14 2.79
N LEU A 135 -11.83 -21.91 2.42
CA LEU A 135 -13.20 -21.74 2.92
C LEU A 135 -13.25 -21.99 4.43
N GLY A 136 -13.76 -21.01 5.17
CA GLY A 136 -13.92 -21.12 6.62
C GLY A 136 -12.61 -21.02 7.41
N SER A 137 -11.49 -20.59 6.81
CA SER A 137 -10.26 -20.33 7.58
C SER A 137 -10.43 -19.19 8.58
N GLY A 138 -11.33 -18.25 8.29
CA GLY A 138 -11.54 -17.06 9.10
C GLY A 138 -10.39 -16.04 9.01
N LEU A 139 -9.36 -16.30 8.19
CA LEU A 139 -8.25 -15.39 8.01
C LEU A 139 -8.66 -14.20 7.14
N THR A 140 -8.35 -13.00 7.62
CA THR A 140 -8.52 -11.76 6.88
C THR A 140 -7.17 -11.13 6.59
N GLU A 141 -7.14 -10.26 5.58
CA GLU A 141 -6.01 -9.37 5.38
C GLU A 141 -5.92 -8.39 6.55
N ASP A 142 -4.70 -8.06 6.94
CA ASP A 142 -4.41 -6.96 7.84
C ASP A 142 -4.46 -5.62 7.08
N ALA A 143 -4.27 -4.50 7.77
CA ALA A 143 -4.29 -3.18 7.14
C ALA A 143 -3.19 -2.99 6.09
N CYS A 144 -2.14 -3.82 6.13
CA CYS A 144 -1.04 -3.85 5.18
C CYS A 144 -1.25 -4.83 4.02
N LEU A 145 -2.47 -5.39 3.89
CA LEU A 145 -2.85 -6.39 2.90
C LEU A 145 -2.07 -7.72 3.02
N ILE A 146 -1.60 -8.04 4.22
CA ILE A 146 -0.98 -9.35 4.51
C ILE A 146 -2.04 -10.27 5.10
N CYS A 147 -2.24 -11.41 4.45
CA CYS A 147 -3.17 -12.43 4.94
C CYS A 147 -2.73 -12.99 6.30
N GLY A 148 -3.58 -12.87 7.32
CA GLY A 148 -3.22 -13.24 8.69
C GLY A 148 -2.10 -12.38 9.29
N GLY A 149 -1.89 -11.18 8.74
CA GLY A 149 -0.89 -10.23 9.21
C GLY A 149 -1.24 -9.58 10.55
N LEU A 150 -0.30 -8.78 11.07
CA LEU A 150 -0.37 -8.18 12.40
C LEU A 150 -0.23 -6.64 12.37
N ASN A 151 -0.45 -5.99 11.21
CA ASN A 151 -0.30 -4.55 11.00
C ASN A 151 1.12 -4.02 11.30
N ARG A 152 2.16 -4.74 10.87
CA ARG A 152 3.58 -4.40 11.21
C ARG A 152 4.46 -4.06 10.01
N THR A 153 3.98 -4.30 8.80
CA THR A 153 4.75 -4.12 7.55
C THR A 153 4.44 -2.81 6.85
N CYS A 154 3.53 -2.01 7.41
CA CYS A 154 3.11 -0.71 6.95
C CYS A 154 2.85 0.21 8.16
N LEU A 155 2.75 1.51 7.92
CA LEU A 155 2.59 2.55 8.94
C LEU A 155 1.23 3.24 8.79
N HIS A 156 0.61 3.52 9.93
CA HIS A 156 -0.71 4.15 10.03
C HIS A 156 -0.58 5.68 10.06
N HIS A 157 -1.33 6.35 9.19
CA HIS A 157 -1.51 7.79 9.19
C HIS A 157 -2.95 8.10 9.59
N GLN A 158 -3.14 9.07 10.49
CA GLN A 158 -4.45 9.54 10.90
C GLN A 158 -4.40 11.01 11.26
N GLU A 159 -5.38 11.77 10.76
CA GLU A 159 -5.54 13.19 11.06
C GLU A 159 -7.02 13.56 11.19
N MET A 160 -7.27 14.80 11.62
CA MET A 160 -8.59 15.40 11.67
C MET A 160 -8.54 16.82 11.10
N TYR A 161 -9.41 17.10 10.14
CA TYR A 161 -9.53 18.39 9.49
C TYR A 161 -10.82 19.10 9.92
N ARG A 162 -10.73 20.41 10.17
CA ARG A 162 -11.90 21.25 10.46
C ARG A 162 -12.04 22.33 9.39
N PRO A 163 -13.14 22.32 8.61
CA PRO A 163 -13.38 23.37 7.63
C PRO A 163 -13.50 24.73 8.33
N THR A 164 -12.78 25.73 7.81
CA THR A 164 -12.85 27.12 8.30
C THR A 164 -13.76 28.00 7.45
N VAL A 165 -14.09 27.55 6.24
CA VAL A 165 -14.93 28.25 5.26
C VAL A 165 -16.09 27.37 4.83
N LEU A 166 -17.20 28.01 4.43
CA LEU A 166 -18.32 27.34 3.77
C LEU A 166 -17.98 27.09 2.29
N GLY A 167 -18.53 26.04 1.71
CA GLY A 167 -18.24 25.61 0.34
C GLY A 167 -17.21 24.47 0.27
N TYR A 168 -16.68 24.25 -0.93
CA TYR A 168 -15.68 23.20 -1.16
C TYR A 168 -14.33 23.60 -0.56
N SER A 169 -13.73 22.69 0.20
CA SER A 169 -12.34 22.82 0.67
C SER A 169 -11.62 21.48 0.58
N GLU A 170 -10.33 21.51 0.27
CA GLU A 170 -9.47 20.32 0.23
C GLU A 170 -9.12 19.91 1.68
N VAL A 171 -9.34 18.63 1.98
CA VAL A 171 -9.08 18.03 3.29
C VAL A 171 -7.68 17.45 3.31
N ALA A 172 -7.38 16.55 2.35
CA ALA A 172 -6.09 15.88 2.22
C ALA A 172 -5.94 15.24 0.84
N MET A 173 -4.69 15.06 0.42
CA MET A 173 -4.35 14.13 -0.66
C MET A 173 -4.01 12.77 -0.04
N ILE A 174 -4.64 11.72 -0.55
CA ILE A 174 -4.39 10.32 -0.18
C ILE A 174 -3.57 9.69 -1.31
N PRO A 175 -2.32 9.31 -1.07
CA PRO A 175 -1.39 8.90 -2.12
C PRO A 175 -1.73 7.54 -2.72
N ALA A 176 -1.25 7.30 -3.95
CA ALA A 176 -1.17 5.96 -4.54
C ALA A 176 -0.41 5.00 -3.61
N GLY A 177 -0.88 3.76 -3.51
CA GLY A 177 -0.33 2.75 -2.61
C GLY A 177 -0.97 2.73 -1.22
N ALA A 178 -1.83 3.70 -0.91
CA ALA A 178 -2.58 3.72 0.36
C ALA A 178 -3.54 2.54 0.47
N THR A 179 -3.62 2.00 1.68
CA THR A 179 -4.41 0.82 2.05
C THR A 179 -5.29 1.12 3.26
N HIS A 180 -6.38 0.38 3.41
CA HIS A 180 -7.31 0.50 4.53
C HIS A 180 -7.70 1.96 4.84
N ILE A 181 -8.14 2.67 3.79
CA ILE A 181 -8.50 4.09 3.86
C ILE A 181 -9.89 4.19 4.48
N ARG A 182 -10.03 5.04 5.50
CA ARG A 182 -11.33 5.33 6.13
C ARG A 182 -11.45 6.83 6.39
N VAL A 183 -12.62 7.37 6.07
CA VAL A 183 -12.94 8.77 6.35
C VAL A 183 -14.33 8.81 6.95
N THR A 184 -14.48 9.58 8.02
CA THR A 184 -15.74 9.75 8.73
C THR A 184 -16.00 11.22 9.03
N ASP A 185 -17.23 11.64 8.82
CA ASP A 185 -17.72 12.95 9.19
C ASP A 185 -19.06 12.79 9.91
N ASN A 186 -19.20 13.43 11.07
CA ASN A 186 -20.39 13.41 11.92
C ASN A 186 -21.05 14.79 11.92
N SER A 187 -21.23 15.37 10.73
CA SER A 187 -21.88 16.66 10.50
C SER A 187 -22.85 16.57 9.31
N ARG A 188 -23.47 17.70 8.96
CA ARG A 188 -24.28 17.86 7.74
C ARG A 188 -23.45 18.27 6.52
N ASN A 189 -22.13 18.17 6.59
CA ASN A 189 -21.25 18.38 5.45
C ASN A 189 -21.21 17.14 4.55
N TYR A 190 -20.70 17.33 3.34
CA TYR A 190 -20.62 16.27 2.34
C TYR A 190 -19.16 15.98 2.00
N LEU A 191 -18.73 14.74 2.23
CA LEU A 191 -17.43 14.23 1.81
C LEU A 191 -17.39 14.12 0.29
N VAL A 192 -16.29 14.56 -0.31
CA VAL A 192 -16.11 14.60 -1.75
C VAL A 192 -14.82 13.88 -2.08
N LEU A 193 -14.83 13.01 -3.08
CA LEU A 193 -13.64 12.28 -3.49
C LEU A 193 -13.39 12.49 -4.98
N GLN A 194 -12.17 12.92 -5.31
CA GLN A 194 -11.69 13.04 -6.69
C GLN A 194 -10.51 12.10 -6.95
N ASN A 195 -10.34 11.70 -8.21
CA ASN A 195 -9.11 11.04 -8.66
C ASN A 195 -8.00 12.06 -8.96
N GLY A 196 -6.81 11.58 -9.31
CA GLY A 196 -5.65 12.43 -9.67
C GLY A 196 -5.83 13.26 -10.95
N ARG A 197 -6.97 13.14 -11.65
CA ARG A 197 -7.37 13.98 -12.80
C ARG A 197 -8.45 15.01 -12.43
N SER A 198 -8.75 15.16 -11.14
CA SER A 198 -9.80 16.04 -10.60
C SER A 198 -11.22 15.66 -11.05
N GLU A 199 -11.45 14.41 -11.46
CA GLU A 199 -12.79 13.90 -11.75
C GLU A 199 -13.46 13.43 -10.46
N PHE A 200 -14.71 13.84 -10.23
CA PHE A 200 -15.46 13.46 -9.03
C PHE A 200 -15.91 12.00 -9.09
N ILE A 201 -15.49 11.22 -8.10
CA ILE A 201 -15.91 9.82 -7.90
C ILE A 201 -17.24 9.77 -7.14
N ILE A 202 -17.32 10.51 -6.03
CA ILE A 202 -18.54 10.73 -5.26
C ILE A 202 -18.67 12.20 -4.89
N ASN A 203 -19.92 12.67 -4.82
CA ASN A 203 -20.33 14.03 -4.45
C ASN A 203 -19.57 15.11 -5.25
N GLY A 204 -20.25 15.86 -6.10
CA GLY A 204 -19.59 16.86 -6.94
C GLY A 204 -20.56 17.57 -7.85
N HIS A 205 -20.15 18.69 -8.44
CA HIS A 205 -21.03 19.52 -9.26
C HIS A 205 -22.36 19.90 -8.58
N TRP A 206 -22.35 20.10 -7.26
CA TRP A 206 -23.55 20.36 -6.44
C TRP A 206 -24.56 19.21 -6.41
N THR A 207 -24.13 17.99 -6.74
CA THR A 207 -24.96 16.78 -6.69
C THR A 207 -24.46 15.82 -5.63
N ILE A 208 -25.41 15.14 -4.97
CA ILE A 208 -25.11 14.18 -3.91
C ILE A 208 -25.30 12.75 -4.44
N SER A 209 -24.26 11.95 -4.32
CA SER A 209 -24.24 10.55 -4.70
C SER A 209 -25.13 9.70 -3.77
N ARG A 210 -25.64 8.57 -4.28
CA ARG A 210 -26.40 7.62 -3.47
C ARG A 210 -25.43 6.74 -2.65
N PRO A 211 -25.79 6.30 -1.43
CA PRO A 211 -24.98 5.32 -0.71
C PRO A 211 -24.79 4.03 -1.54
N GLY A 212 -23.58 3.49 -1.58
CA GLY A 212 -23.27 2.31 -2.39
C GLY A 212 -21.79 2.11 -2.67
N GLU A 213 -21.49 1.16 -3.56
CA GLU A 213 -20.15 0.88 -4.06
C GLU A 213 -19.83 1.68 -5.33
N TYR A 214 -18.62 2.23 -5.41
CA TYR A 214 -18.10 2.98 -6.56
C TYR A 214 -16.71 2.48 -6.96
N PRO A 215 -16.37 2.40 -8.25
CA PRO A 215 -14.99 2.15 -8.67
C PRO A 215 -14.11 3.37 -8.35
N ALA A 216 -12.96 3.17 -7.69
CA ALA A 216 -12.07 4.25 -7.29
C ALA A 216 -10.60 3.78 -7.29
N ALA A 217 -9.72 4.47 -8.02
CA ALA A 217 -8.26 4.24 -8.03
C ALA A 217 -7.84 2.76 -8.13
N GLY A 218 -8.52 1.95 -8.94
CA GLY A 218 -8.21 0.53 -9.12
C GLY A 218 -8.69 -0.40 -8.00
N THR A 219 -9.49 0.11 -7.06
CA THR A 219 -10.20 -0.65 -6.01
C THR A 219 -11.68 -0.24 -5.97
N LYS A 220 -12.39 -0.63 -4.92
CA LYS A 220 -13.78 -0.26 -4.66
C LYS A 220 -13.87 0.69 -3.47
N LEU A 221 -14.64 1.74 -3.64
CA LEU A 221 -15.08 2.65 -2.60
C LEU A 221 -16.44 2.20 -2.07
N GLN A 222 -16.56 2.04 -0.76
CA GLN A 222 -17.83 1.89 -0.07
C GLN A 222 -18.23 3.24 0.54
N TYR A 223 -19.25 3.88 -0.03
CA TYR A 223 -19.79 5.14 0.46
C TYR A 223 -21.07 4.89 1.25
N ARG A 224 -21.14 5.44 2.46
CA ARG A 224 -22.28 5.31 3.38
C ARG A 224 -22.66 6.67 3.93
N ARG A 225 -23.96 6.85 4.12
CA ARG A 225 -24.55 8.09 4.63
C ARG A 225 -25.86 7.78 5.34
N SER A 226 -26.09 8.43 6.47
CA SER A 226 -27.43 8.63 7.01
C SER A 226 -27.96 9.98 6.57
N SER A 227 -29.27 10.11 6.46
CA SER A 227 -30.00 11.23 5.83
C SER A 227 -29.84 12.61 6.48
N ASP A 228 -28.74 12.88 7.21
CA ASP A 228 -28.10 14.19 7.50
C ASP A 228 -27.33 14.19 8.84
N GLN A 229 -26.76 13.06 9.27
CA GLN A 229 -26.06 13.01 10.56
C GLN A 229 -24.63 12.47 10.49
N TRP A 230 -24.33 11.69 9.46
CA TRP A 230 -22.99 11.17 9.27
C TRP A 230 -22.78 10.70 7.82
N GLU A 231 -21.54 10.83 7.37
CA GLU A 231 -21.01 10.25 6.14
C GLU A 231 -19.73 9.47 6.44
N SER A 232 -19.54 8.38 5.70
CA SER A 232 -18.27 7.67 5.69
C SER A 232 -17.93 7.16 4.30
N LEU A 233 -16.64 7.11 4.01
CA LEU A 233 -16.13 6.42 2.85
C LEU A 233 -15.00 5.47 3.27
N GLU A 234 -14.98 4.28 2.68
CA GLU A 234 -13.97 3.24 2.98
C GLU A 234 -13.42 2.64 1.69
N LEU A 235 -12.10 2.49 1.59
CA LEU A 235 -11.43 1.80 0.50
C LEU A 235 -10.42 0.79 1.05
N SER A 236 -10.45 -0.45 0.56
CA SER A 236 -9.47 -1.47 0.98
C SER A 236 -8.06 -1.15 0.46
N GLY A 237 -7.95 -0.57 -0.74
CA GLY A 237 -6.66 -0.37 -1.43
C GLY A 237 -6.09 -1.66 -2.03
N PRO A 238 -4.83 -1.65 -2.50
CA PRO A 238 -3.97 -0.47 -2.59
C PRO A 238 -4.44 0.44 -3.73
N THR A 239 -4.45 1.75 -3.51
CA THR A 239 -4.81 2.72 -4.55
C THR A 239 -3.76 2.74 -5.67
N ARG A 240 -4.19 2.88 -6.92
CA ARG A 240 -3.29 2.93 -8.10
C ARG A 240 -2.88 4.33 -8.51
N GLU A 241 -3.57 5.33 -7.99
CA GLU A 241 -3.38 6.74 -8.25
C GLU A 241 -3.71 7.53 -6.98
N ASP A 242 -3.26 8.78 -6.94
CA ASP A 242 -3.58 9.70 -5.86
C ASP A 242 -5.08 10.03 -5.88
N LEU A 243 -5.66 10.16 -4.70
CA LEU A 243 -7.03 10.58 -4.47
C LEU A 243 -7.02 11.91 -3.72
N HIS A 244 -7.91 12.82 -4.08
CA HIS A 244 -8.11 14.07 -3.34
C HIS A 244 -9.39 13.96 -2.54
N LEU A 245 -9.26 14.08 -1.22
CA LEU A 245 -10.38 14.19 -0.28
C LEU A 245 -10.73 15.66 -0.11
N LEU A 246 -11.99 15.98 -0.37
CA LEU A 246 -12.55 17.31 -0.20
C LEU A 246 -13.79 17.21 0.69
N VAL A 247 -14.28 18.38 1.12
CA VAL A 247 -15.56 18.52 1.82
C VAL A 247 -16.31 19.71 1.27
N LEU A 248 -17.61 19.54 0.99
CA LEU A 248 -18.55 20.63 0.82
C LEU A 248 -19.13 20.99 2.19
N SER A 249 -18.58 22.05 2.78
CA SER A 249 -18.95 22.56 4.09
C SER A 249 -20.22 23.41 4.02
N THR A 250 -21.28 22.99 4.72
CA THR A 250 -22.53 23.74 4.90
C THR A 250 -22.68 24.27 6.33
N GLU A 251 -21.95 23.70 7.29
CA GLU A 251 -21.92 24.13 8.68
C GLU A 251 -20.56 23.86 9.34
N SER A 252 -20.32 24.54 10.47
CA SER A 252 -19.22 24.21 11.36
C SER A 252 -19.51 22.88 12.07
N GLY A 253 -18.63 21.89 11.89
CA GLY A 253 -18.78 20.55 12.46
C GLY A 253 -17.63 20.12 13.40
N PRO A 254 -17.72 18.92 14.00
CA PRO A 254 -16.67 18.38 14.89
C PRO A 254 -15.32 18.15 14.18
N GLY A 255 -15.36 18.03 12.84
CA GLY A 255 -14.22 17.79 11.96
C GLY A 255 -14.32 16.46 11.23
N ILE A 256 -13.66 16.36 10.08
CA ILE A 256 -13.54 15.16 9.28
C ILE A 256 -12.31 14.39 9.77
N SER A 257 -12.50 13.17 10.26
CA SER A 257 -11.39 12.26 10.57
C SER A 257 -11.09 11.40 9.37
N PHE A 258 -9.82 11.26 9.02
CA PHE A 258 -9.38 10.36 7.97
C PHE A 258 -8.15 9.59 8.41
N GLU A 259 -8.04 8.36 7.92
CA GLU A 259 -6.91 7.47 8.16
C GLU A 259 -6.62 6.59 6.96
N TYR A 260 -5.37 6.15 6.86
CA TYR A 260 -4.90 5.17 5.88
C TYR A 260 -3.56 4.58 6.30
N TRP A 261 -3.14 3.52 5.60
CA TRP A 261 -1.88 2.82 5.84
C TRP A 261 -0.99 2.84 4.60
N LEU A 262 0.32 3.01 4.82
CA LEU A 262 1.32 3.08 3.75
C LEU A 262 2.53 2.19 4.01
N PRO A 263 3.17 1.65 2.96
CA PRO A 263 4.52 1.08 3.07
C PRO A 263 5.50 2.06 3.75
N PRO A 264 6.46 1.58 4.57
CA PRO A 264 7.31 2.46 5.36
C PRO A 264 8.06 3.51 4.53
N ASP A 265 8.59 3.13 3.37
CA ASP A 265 9.27 4.03 2.45
C ASP A 265 8.36 5.17 1.98
N GLN A 266 7.12 4.87 1.59
CA GLN A 266 6.14 5.88 1.18
C GLN A 266 5.67 6.75 2.34
N TYR A 267 5.40 6.14 3.50
CA TYR A 267 4.98 6.86 4.69
C TYR A 267 6.04 7.89 5.11
N PHE A 268 7.32 7.51 5.14
CA PHE A 268 8.40 8.43 5.51
C PHE A 268 8.64 9.53 4.47
N LEU A 269 8.35 9.27 3.18
CA LEU A 269 8.43 10.31 2.15
C LEU A 269 7.35 11.39 2.33
N LEU A 270 6.15 11.04 2.81
CA LEU A 270 5.00 11.94 2.89
C LEU A 270 4.79 12.55 4.28
N HIS A 271 4.94 11.72 5.33
CA HIS A 271 4.65 12.05 6.73
C HIS A 271 5.87 11.98 7.64
N GLY A 272 7.00 11.46 7.13
CA GLY A 272 8.26 11.53 7.86
C GLY A 272 8.60 12.99 8.16
N PRO A 273 9.43 13.24 9.19
CA PRO A 273 9.90 14.59 9.48
C PRO A 273 10.51 15.17 8.20
N LYS A 274 9.79 16.14 7.61
CA LYS A 274 10.26 16.88 6.44
C LYS A 274 11.53 17.59 6.88
N SER A 275 12.66 17.14 6.35
CA SER A 275 13.91 17.83 6.62
C SER A 275 13.74 19.28 6.17
N PRO A 276 14.18 20.27 6.94
CA PRO A 276 14.18 21.66 6.50
C PRO A 276 15.01 21.90 5.21
N LEU A 277 15.65 20.86 4.66
CA LEU A 277 16.31 20.80 3.35
C LEU A 277 15.34 20.70 2.16
N HIS A 278 14.08 20.30 2.39
CA HIS A 278 13.06 20.10 1.37
C HIS A 278 12.26 21.39 1.12
N GLN A 279 12.91 22.43 0.61
CA GLN A 279 12.16 23.58 0.08
C GLN A 279 11.72 23.28 -1.35
N ALA A 280 10.41 23.34 -1.59
CA ALA A 280 9.88 23.48 -2.94
C ALA A 280 10.50 24.72 -3.58
N PRO A 281 10.75 24.74 -4.90
CA PRO A 281 11.07 25.98 -5.58
C PRO A 281 9.91 26.93 -5.32
N HIS A 282 10.21 28.07 -4.68
CA HIS A 282 9.24 29.15 -4.58
C HIS A 282 8.75 29.44 -5.99
N SER A 283 7.46 29.18 -6.22
CA SER A 283 6.71 29.80 -7.30
C SER A 283 6.71 31.30 -7.01
N ALA A 284 7.75 31.99 -7.48
CA ALA A 284 7.67 33.41 -7.68
C ALA A 284 6.48 33.62 -8.63
N SER A 285 5.48 34.32 -8.13
CA SER A 285 4.33 34.82 -8.88
C SER A 285 4.84 35.56 -10.11
N VAL A 286 4.89 34.88 -11.26
CA VAL A 286 5.04 35.53 -12.56
C VAL A 286 3.66 36.03 -12.93
N THR A 287 3.43 37.31 -12.67
CA THR A 287 2.32 38.08 -13.22
C THR A 287 2.34 37.88 -14.74
N MET A 288 1.28 37.30 -15.31
CA MET A 288 1.15 37.13 -16.75
C MET A 288 1.08 38.51 -17.42
N ALA A 289 2.19 38.96 -17.97
CA ALA A 289 2.20 39.96 -19.01
C ALA A 289 1.98 39.25 -20.35
N THR A 290 1.03 39.79 -21.10
CA THR A 290 0.59 39.39 -22.45
C THR A 290 1.75 39.13 -23.42
N PRO A 291 1.65 38.12 -24.29
CA PRO A 291 2.72 37.81 -25.23
C PRO A 291 2.68 38.80 -26.42
N ALA A 292 3.72 39.62 -26.54
CA ALA A 292 4.04 40.28 -27.80
C ALA A 292 4.76 39.28 -28.72
N SER A 293 4.24 39.17 -29.94
CA SER A 293 4.75 38.39 -31.05
C SER A 293 6.22 38.69 -31.36
N VAL A 294 7.08 37.68 -31.31
CA VAL A 294 8.37 37.70 -32.01
C VAL A 294 8.59 36.34 -32.68
N SER A 295 9.06 36.44 -33.91
CA SER A 295 9.19 35.46 -34.98
C SER A 295 10.02 34.22 -34.64
N THR A 296 9.54 33.11 -35.19
CA THR A 296 10.21 31.84 -35.41
C THR A 296 11.52 32.02 -36.18
N GLU A 297 12.65 31.63 -35.58
CA GLU A 297 13.82 31.20 -36.35
C GLU A 297 14.23 29.79 -35.93
N THR A 298 14.25 28.94 -36.96
CA THR A 298 14.62 27.54 -36.93
C THR A 298 16.13 27.44 -36.83
N THR A 299 16.67 26.86 -35.75
CA THR A 299 18.09 26.46 -35.76
C THR A 299 18.28 25.05 -35.21
N LYS A 300 19.02 24.27 -36.00
CA LYS A 300 19.26 22.83 -35.93
C LYS A 300 19.91 22.40 -34.62
N ALA A 301 19.58 21.16 -34.22
CA ALA A 301 20.30 20.41 -33.20
C ALA A 301 21.79 20.31 -33.57
N ILE A 302 22.66 20.88 -32.73
CA ILE A 302 24.09 20.67 -32.78
C ILE A 302 24.47 19.83 -31.55
N THR A 303 24.83 18.58 -31.83
CA THR A 303 25.51 17.68 -30.89
C THR A 303 26.89 18.27 -30.61
N ALA A 304 27.02 19.06 -29.55
CA ALA A 304 28.31 19.58 -29.11
C ALA A 304 28.95 18.58 -28.13
N ILE A 305 29.88 17.77 -28.64
CA ILE A 305 30.87 17.09 -27.82
C ILE A 305 31.77 18.18 -27.22
N ARG A 306 31.71 18.35 -25.89
CA ARG A 306 32.51 19.36 -25.17
C ARG A 306 33.92 18.82 -24.92
N PRO A 307 34.99 19.61 -25.17
CA PRO A 307 36.37 19.16 -24.96
C PRO A 307 36.64 18.98 -23.47
N GLN A 308 37.24 17.85 -23.10
CA GLN A 308 37.79 17.64 -21.77
C GLN A 308 39.06 18.50 -21.63
N ILE A 309 39.03 19.45 -20.70
CA ILE A 309 40.22 20.16 -20.24
C ILE A 309 40.84 19.27 -19.13
N PRO A 310 42.13 18.91 -19.21
CA PRO A 310 42.77 18.14 -18.15
C PRO A 310 42.75 18.93 -16.84
N LEU A 311 42.35 18.29 -15.75
CA LEU A 311 42.49 18.84 -14.40
C LEU A 311 43.99 19.11 -14.12
N PRO A 312 44.38 20.22 -13.48
CA PRO A 312 45.78 20.47 -13.15
C PRO A 312 46.30 19.42 -12.16
N GLU A 313 47.39 18.76 -12.52
CA GLU A 313 48.17 17.82 -11.71
C GLU A 313 48.94 18.54 -10.59
N THR A 314 48.27 19.26 -9.68
CA THR A 314 48.92 19.75 -8.46
C THR A 314 47.90 19.92 -7.32
N LEU A 315 47.41 18.79 -6.81
CA LEU A 315 46.96 18.58 -5.42
C LEU A 315 46.69 17.08 -5.23
N SER A 316 47.70 16.27 -5.57
CA SER A 316 47.77 14.86 -5.18
C SER A 316 48.01 14.78 -3.67
N HIS A 317 47.25 13.92 -2.99
CA HIS A 317 47.39 13.50 -1.59
C HIS A 317 46.93 14.48 -0.49
N SER A 318 45.62 14.69 -0.38
CA SER A 318 45.00 14.60 0.94
C SER A 318 44.27 13.26 1.00
N ASP A 319 44.87 12.30 1.71
CA ASP A 319 44.33 10.97 1.93
C ASP A 319 42.87 11.06 2.44
N PRO A 320 41.87 10.36 1.84
CA PRO A 320 40.50 10.32 2.37
C PRO A 320 40.44 9.95 3.86
N VAL A 321 41.44 9.17 4.33
CA VAL A 321 41.77 8.86 5.73
C VAL A 321 41.80 10.09 6.62
N CYS A 322 42.49 11.14 6.18
CA CYS A 322 42.70 12.36 6.97
C CYS A 322 41.50 13.30 6.84
N MET A 323 40.82 13.32 5.70
CA MET A 323 39.65 14.17 5.48
C MET A 323 38.44 13.75 6.32
N MET A 324 38.22 12.48 6.67
CA MET A 324 37.13 12.11 7.60
C MET A 324 37.45 12.50 9.06
N CYS A 325 38.71 12.34 9.49
CA CYS A 325 39.16 12.54 10.87
C CYS A 325 39.47 14.02 11.21
N THR A 326 39.89 14.84 10.25
CA THR A 326 40.20 16.27 10.45
C THR A 326 38.96 17.16 10.64
N LEU A 327 37.76 16.65 10.32
CA LEU A 327 36.49 17.41 10.37
C LEU A 327 35.87 17.45 11.77
N THR A 328 36.65 17.18 12.83
CA THR A 328 36.18 17.05 14.23
C THR A 328 35.60 18.33 14.83
N GLY A 329 35.69 19.45 14.11
CA GLY A 329 35.08 20.73 14.48
C GLY A 329 33.93 21.22 13.60
N LEU A 330 33.56 20.54 12.50
CA LEU A 330 32.62 21.11 11.52
C LEU A 330 31.20 20.50 11.67
N PRO A 331 30.23 21.23 12.25
CA PRO A 331 28.88 20.72 12.49
C PRO A 331 28.05 20.57 11.21
N SER A 332 28.48 21.20 10.12
CA SER A 332 27.80 21.22 8.82
C SER A 332 28.24 20.10 7.88
N LEU A 333 29.02 19.10 8.31
CA LEU A 333 29.55 18.06 7.42
C LEU A 333 28.97 16.66 7.65
N ALA A 334 28.76 15.93 6.56
CA ALA A 334 28.41 14.51 6.55
C ALA A 334 29.19 13.76 5.46
N VAL A 335 29.43 12.46 5.68
CA VAL A 335 30.08 11.54 4.77
C VAL A 335 29.18 10.32 4.60
N VAL A 336 28.70 10.09 3.38
CA VAL A 336 27.64 9.13 3.09
C VAL A 336 27.97 8.27 1.88
N ARG A 337 27.41 7.06 1.84
CA ARG A 337 27.22 6.31 0.61
C ARG A 337 25.83 6.62 0.08
N ALA A 338 25.74 7.08 -1.16
CA ALA A 338 24.47 7.46 -1.76
C ALA A 338 24.29 6.93 -3.18
N TRP A 339 23.04 6.66 -3.57
CA TRP A 339 22.63 6.32 -4.93
C TRP A 339 22.02 7.55 -5.61
N VAL A 340 22.45 7.86 -6.84
CA VAL A 340 21.91 9.00 -7.61
C VAL A 340 20.67 8.56 -8.39
N ARG A 341 19.49 9.08 -8.01
CA ARG A 341 18.19 8.70 -8.59
C ARG A 341 17.84 9.53 -9.81
N SER A 342 18.05 10.84 -9.73
CA SER A 342 17.76 11.79 -10.80
C SER A 342 18.72 13.00 -10.71
N VAL A 343 18.89 13.69 -11.85
CA VAL A 343 19.66 14.94 -11.94
C VAL A 343 18.81 15.97 -12.71
N LEU A 344 18.80 17.20 -12.22
CA LEU A 344 18.15 18.35 -12.83
C LEU A 344 19.18 19.49 -12.97
N PHE A 345 19.43 19.93 -14.20
CA PHE A 345 20.32 21.05 -14.48
C PHE A 345 19.58 22.38 -14.32
N LEU A 346 20.12 23.27 -13.50
CA LEU A 346 19.55 24.57 -13.13
C LEU A 346 20.54 25.70 -13.46
N GLY A 347 20.93 25.79 -14.73
CA GLY A 347 21.78 26.86 -15.25
C GLY A 347 23.26 26.68 -14.95
N SER A 348 23.71 27.05 -13.73
CA SER A 348 25.10 26.93 -13.27
C SER A 348 25.26 25.97 -12.08
N GLU A 349 24.15 25.38 -11.63
CA GLU A 349 24.09 24.38 -10.58
C GLU A 349 23.28 23.17 -11.06
N SER A 350 23.68 22.00 -10.58
CA SER A 350 22.98 20.74 -10.77
C SER A 350 22.36 20.30 -9.45
N ARG A 351 21.07 19.94 -9.47
CA ARG A 351 20.36 19.35 -8.35
C ARG A 351 20.21 17.85 -8.57
N TYR A 352 20.78 17.05 -7.68
CA TYR A 352 20.69 15.61 -7.64
C TYR A 352 19.69 15.16 -6.59
N GLU A 353 18.81 14.24 -6.93
CA GLU A 353 18.06 13.45 -5.95
C GLU A 353 18.91 12.25 -5.57
N ILE A 354 19.31 12.18 -4.30
CA ILE A 354 20.16 11.10 -3.79
C ILE A 354 19.44 10.29 -2.73
N GLU A 355 19.68 8.99 -2.74
CA GLU A 355 19.22 8.07 -1.71
C GLU A 355 20.41 7.68 -0.82
N ILE A 356 20.33 8.00 0.47
CA ILE A 356 21.34 7.67 1.47
C ILE A 356 21.22 6.19 1.81
N LEU A 357 22.25 5.42 1.45
CA LEU A 357 22.36 3.99 1.71
C LEU A 357 23.08 3.70 3.03
N GLU A 358 24.12 4.48 3.34
CA GLU A 358 24.93 4.35 4.55
C GLU A 358 25.44 5.74 4.96
N SER A 359 25.49 6.02 6.27
CA SER A 359 26.12 7.22 6.82
C SER A 359 27.35 6.82 7.62
N TYR A 360 28.54 7.09 7.07
CA TYR A 360 29.80 6.83 7.76
C TYR A 360 30.03 7.87 8.89
N ARG A 361 29.57 9.11 8.67
CA ARG A 361 29.62 10.19 9.67
C ARG A 361 28.61 11.27 9.33
N ASN A 362 27.89 11.80 10.32
CA ASN A 362 26.95 12.90 10.13
C ASN A 362 26.72 13.65 11.44
N ARG A 363 26.82 14.98 11.40
CA ARG A 363 26.55 15.85 12.57
C ARG A 363 25.20 16.55 12.52
N PHE A 364 24.41 16.26 11.50
CA PHE A 364 23.05 16.71 11.33
C PHE A 364 22.20 15.52 10.83
N PRO A 365 20.89 15.53 11.12
CA PRO A 365 20.00 14.49 10.66
C PRO A 365 19.98 14.48 9.12
N LEU A 366 20.18 13.29 8.55
CA LEU A 366 20.04 13.01 7.13
C LEU A 366 18.83 12.11 6.94
N LEU A 367 18.02 12.40 5.94
CA LEU A 367 16.94 11.53 5.52
C LEU A 367 17.46 10.46 4.55
N HIS A 368 16.65 9.41 4.37
CA HIS A 368 16.92 8.38 3.38
C HIS A 368 16.93 8.94 1.95
N ARG A 369 16.17 10.01 1.66
CA ARG A 369 16.22 10.76 0.40
C ARG A 369 16.51 12.23 0.65
N GLU A 370 17.44 12.77 -0.11
CA GLU A 370 17.90 14.15 0.02
C GLU A 370 18.12 14.80 -1.35
N PHE A 371 18.07 16.13 -1.40
CA PHE A 371 18.51 16.90 -2.58
C PHE A 371 19.92 17.45 -2.36
N LEU A 372 20.82 17.05 -3.24
CA LEU A 372 22.20 17.52 -3.29
C LEU A 372 22.39 18.54 -4.40
N TRP A 373 22.98 19.68 -4.09
CA TRP A 373 23.28 20.74 -5.05
C TRP A 373 24.78 20.78 -5.29
N ALA A 374 25.20 20.80 -6.55
CA ALA A 374 26.61 20.94 -6.91
C ALA A 374 26.76 21.97 -8.04
N PRO A 375 27.80 22.81 -8.03
CA PRO A 375 28.13 23.65 -9.17
C PRO A 375 28.38 22.81 -10.43
N ASP A 376 27.99 23.30 -11.61
CA ASP A 376 28.21 22.57 -12.88
C ASP A 376 29.71 22.43 -13.26
N GLN A 377 30.58 23.18 -12.57
CA GLN A 377 32.03 23.14 -12.72
C GLN A 377 32.73 22.40 -11.58
N CYS A 378 31.99 21.81 -10.62
CA CYS A 378 32.54 21.05 -9.50
C CYS A 378 32.63 19.57 -9.84
N CYS A 379 33.71 18.95 -9.34
CA CYS A 379 33.75 17.53 -8.97
C CYS A 379 33.44 16.56 -10.13
N PRO A 380 33.54 15.23 -9.97
CA PRO A 380 32.95 14.33 -10.95
C PRO A 380 31.44 14.58 -11.05
N LEU A 381 30.92 14.73 -12.27
CA LEU A 381 29.49 14.76 -12.53
C LEU A 381 28.86 13.44 -12.05
N LEU A 382 27.89 13.53 -11.15
CA LEU A 382 27.27 12.34 -10.56
C LEU A 382 26.28 11.74 -11.56
N GLU A 383 26.53 10.51 -12.00
CA GLU A 383 25.71 9.86 -13.01
C GLU A 383 24.48 9.18 -12.38
N ARG A 384 23.32 9.36 -13.01
CA ARG A 384 22.09 8.67 -12.65
C ARG A 384 22.29 7.16 -12.67
N GLY A 385 21.79 6.48 -11.63
CA GLY A 385 21.87 5.02 -11.53
C GLY A 385 23.18 4.50 -10.93
N LYS A 386 24.12 5.39 -10.55
CA LYS A 386 25.37 5.00 -9.91
C LYS A 386 25.38 5.35 -8.42
N GLN A 387 26.24 4.65 -7.69
CA GLN A 387 26.49 4.89 -6.27
C GLN A 387 27.81 5.63 -6.09
N TYR A 388 27.87 6.48 -5.08
CA TYR A 388 29.03 7.29 -4.74
C TYR A 388 29.25 7.32 -3.24
N VAL A 389 30.49 7.52 -2.83
CA VAL A 389 30.84 7.98 -1.49
C VAL A 389 31.05 9.48 -1.58
N LEU A 390 30.24 10.24 -0.83
CA LEU A 390 30.13 11.68 -0.93
C LEU A 390 30.36 12.33 0.42
N MET A 391 31.14 13.41 0.42
CA MET A 391 31.21 14.39 1.48
C MET A 391 30.24 15.53 1.15
N LEU A 392 29.30 15.78 2.06
CA LEU A 392 28.20 16.72 1.89
C LEU A 392 28.28 17.81 2.96
N ARG A 393 28.03 19.06 2.57
CA ARG A 393 27.94 20.20 3.48
C ARG A 393 26.51 20.71 3.59
N ARG A 394 26.03 20.86 4.82
CA ARG A 394 24.79 21.57 5.12
C ARG A 394 25.06 23.07 5.15
N HIS A 395 24.53 23.79 4.17
CA HIS A 395 24.55 25.24 4.13
C HIS A 395 23.19 25.78 4.59
N VAL A 396 23.21 26.62 5.63
CA VAL A 396 22.04 27.36 6.11
C VAL A 396 22.34 28.84 5.94
N ASN A 397 21.49 29.58 5.23
CA ASN A 397 21.69 31.03 5.09
C ASN A 397 21.40 31.76 6.42
N HIS A 398 21.85 33.02 6.51
CA HIS A 398 21.73 33.82 7.74
C HIS A 398 20.28 33.99 8.23
N GLU A 399 19.32 34.03 7.30
CA GLU A 399 17.89 34.19 7.58
C GLU A 399 17.18 32.86 7.91
N ASN A 400 17.89 31.72 7.87
CA ASN A 400 17.34 30.36 7.96
C ASN A 400 16.25 30.03 6.93
N THR A 401 16.13 30.82 5.88
CA THR A 401 15.20 30.65 4.75
C THR A 401 15.77 29.77 3.64
N LEU A 402 17.02 29.35 3.71
CA LEU A 402 17.65 28.39 2.81
C LEU A 402 18.44 27.40 3.64
N ASN A 403 18.15 26.13 3.47
CA ASN A 403 18.90 25.03 4.07
C ASN A 403 19.09 24.00 2.95
N ARG A 404 20.34 23.75 2.53
CA ARG A 404 20.65 22.87 1.40
C ARG A 404 21.84 21.97 1.71
N LEU A 405 21.88 20.80 1.06
CA LEU A 405 23.09 19.99 1.00
C LEU A 405 23.87 20.37 -0.26
N LEU A 406 25.13 20.70 -0.07
CA LEU A 406 26.05 21.11 -1.11
C LEU A 406 27.15 20.05 -1.27
N LEU A 407 27.55 19.83 -2.52
CA LEU A 407 28.80 19.20 -2.89
C LEU A 407 29.70 20.30 -3.45
N GLU A 408 30.73 20.69 -2.70
CA GLU A 408 31.65 21.75 -3.13
C GLU A 408 32.79 21.18 -4.00
N PRO A 409 33.42 21.98 -4.90
CA PRO A 409 34.52 21.57 -5.78
C PRO A 409 35.67 20.77 -5.12
N ARG A 410 35.87 20.95 -3.81
CA ARG A 410 36.96 20.34 -3.03
C ARG A 410 36.49 19.23 -2.10
N ASP A 411 35.19 18.93 -2.10
CA ASP A 411 34.63 17.87 -1.27
C ASP A 411 34.90 16.50 -1.90
N TYR A 412 35.13 15.52 -1.04
CA TYR A 412 35.39 14.15 -1.44
C TYR A 412 34.16 13.56 -2.16
N SER A 413 34.32 13.16 -3.42
CA SER A 413 33.29 12.50 -4.21
C SER A 413 33.90 11.45 -5.13
N VAL A 414 33.61 10.18 -4.87
CA VAL A 414 34.14 9.06 -5.66
C VAL A 414 33.06 8.02 -5.97
N PRO A 415 33.09 7.37 -7.16
CA PRO A 415 32.19 6.26 -7.45
C PRO A 415 32.41 5.11 -6.47
N TYR A 416 31.33 4.59 -5.91
CA TYR A 416 31.39 3.54 -4.90
C TYR A 416 32.08 2.27 -5.41
N ARG A 417 33.09 1.80 -4.67
CA ARG A 417 33.70 0.47 -4.84
C ARG A 417 33.68 -0.32 -3.52
N PRO A 418 33.52 -1.66 -3.53
CA PRO A 418 33.56 -2.47 -2.31
C PRO A 418 34.84 -2.31 -1.48
N ARG A 419 35.97 -2.02 -2.14
CA ARG A 419 37.26 -1.74 -1.46
C ARG A 419 37.22 -0.44 -0.65
N GLU A 420 36.54 0.58 -1.17
CA GLU A 420 36.38 1.88 -0.50
C GLU A 420 35.41 1.77 0.68
N ASP A 421 34.35 0.96 0.57
CA ASP A 421 33.42 0.71 1.69
C ASP A 421 34.12 0.15 2.92
N ARG A 422 35.01 -0.83 2.72
CA ARG A 422 35.79 -1.44 3.81
C ARG A 422 36.64 -0.38 4.52
N HIS A 423 37.32 0.43 3.73
CA HIS A 423 38.17 1.51 4.24
C HIS A 423 37.36 2.57 5.01
N MET A 424 36.18 2.96 4.49
CA MET A 424 35.29 3.92 5.17
C MET A 424 34.67 3.34 6.45
N ARG A 425 34.39 2.04 6.52
CA ARG A 425 33.91 1.36 7.75
C ARG A 425 34.99 1.27 8.81
N GLU A 426 36.24 0.99 8.44
CA GLU A 426 37.39 1.03 9.34
C GLU A 426 37.55 2.44 9.93
N LEU A 427 37.48 3.47 9.09
CA LEU A 427 37.53 4.87 9.53
C LEU A 427 36.30 5.29 10.35
N GLN A 428 35.12 4.73 10.11
CA GLN A 428 33.93 4.99 10.92
C GLN A 428 34.12 4.54 12.38
N ALA A 429 34.84 3.43 12.61
CA ALA A 429 35.14 2.95 13.95
C ALA A 429 36.02 3.93 14.73
N SER A 430 37.04 4.50 14.08
CA SER A 430 37.98 5.44 14.72
C SER A 430 37.48 6.89 14.70
N CYS A 431 36.86 7.35 13.62
CA CYS A 431 36.57 8.76 13.33
C CYS A 431 35.08 9.06 13.06
N GLY A 432 34.17 8.09 13.28
CA GLY A 432 32.72 8.30 13.18
C GLY A 432 32.16 9.18 14.29
N ASN A 433 30.83 9.24 14.42
CA ASN A 433 30.15 10.11 15.40
C ASN A 433 30.52 9.81 16.88
N ARG A 434 31.05 8.61 17.16
CA ARG A 434 31.43 8.13 18.50
C ARG A 434 32.93 7.81 18.64
N GLY A 435 33.72 8.01 17.59
CA GLY A 435 35.14 7.63 17.56
C GLY A 435 36.08 8.66 18.19
N ASP A 436 37.26 8.22 18.61
CA ASP A 436 38.33 9.10 19.10
C ASP A 436 38.84 10.01 17.97
N ARG A 437 38.95 11.31 18.24
CA ARG A 437 39.24 12.36 17.23
C ARG A 437 40.64 12.28 16.58
N GLN A 438 41.37 11.18 16.73
CA GLN A 438 42.71 10.97 16.22
C GLN A 438 42.68 10.16 14.92
N CYS A 439 43.23 10.76 13.86
CA CYS A 439 43.48 10.07 12.62
C CYS A 439 44.55 8.99 12.86
N PRO A 440 44.29 7.70 12.56
CA PRO A 440 45.34 6.70 12.65
C PRO A 440 46.45 7.10 11.67
N LEU A 441 47.64 7.37 12.19
CA LEU A 441 48.83 7.58 11.36
C LEU A 441 49.02 6.32 10.51
N ALA A 442 48.98 6.48 9.19
CA ALA A 442 49.26 5.39 8.26
C ALA A 442 50.66 4.82 8.57
N ILE A 443 50.75 3.51 8.76
CA ILE A 443 52.01 2.75 8.76
C ILE A 443 52.35 2.42 7.31
#